data_AF-A0A948ZA22-F1
#
_entry.id   AF-A0A948ZA22-F1
#
_cell.length_a   1.000
_cell.length_b   1.000
_cell.length_c   1.000
_cell.angle_alpha   90.00
_cell.angle_beta   90.00
_cell.angle_gamma   90.00
#
_symmetry.space_group_name_H-M   'P 1'
#
loop_
_entity.id
_entity.type
_entity.pdbx_description
1 polymer ?
#
loop_
_entity_poly.entity_id
_entity_poly.type
_entity_poly.pdbx_seq_one_letter_code
_entity_poly.pdbx_strand_id
1 'polypeptide(L)'
;MKDDVKKYNKVVAYIRKSSEDNKGGKEHKQLNSIRYQRNFVKEAIKNHDLELVCPVFEDDKTGYEAFVRDDFNKMLKYLEEHEGEVDGIVCTEISRLARNFGDGGLLLWYMQSGVIKRIYTATKTFTDSSSDQLMVAIEFAMSKKSSDETGYRTREGMKTKARIMGHPARPAILGYMTRGPVGRKKWIIDPETGPLVKQVFEQFASSIYTFNPIL
;
A
#
# COMPACT_ATOMS: atom_id res chain seq x y z
N MET A 1 23.02 26.56 -34.80
CA MET A 1 22.18 25.37 -34.65
C MET A 1 21.38 25.55 -33.38
N LYS A 2 20.04 25.58 -33.44
CA LYS A 2 19.23 25.41 -32.25
C LYS A 2 19.30 23.93 -31.94
N ASP A 3 19.88 23.56 -30.80
CA ASP A 3 19.84 22.18 -30.34
C ASP A 3 18.37 21.82 -30.13
N ASP A 4 17.84 20.92 -30.96
CA ASP A 4 16.53 20.30 -30.74
C ASP A 4 16.64 19.44 -29.48
N VAL A 5 16.42 20.05 -28.32
CA VAL A 5 16.33 19.35 -27.05
C VAL A 5 15.18 18.37 -27.15
N LYS A 6 15.51 17.08 -27.28
CA LYS A 6 14.54 15.98 -27.37
C LYS A 6 13.51 16.11 -26.25
N LYS A 7 12.25 16.33 -26.61
CA LYS A 7 11.15 16.55 -25.68
C LYS A 7 10.58 15.19 -25.26
N TYR A 8 10.68 14.89 -23.98
CA TYR A 8 10.14 13.67 -23.37
C TYR A 8 8.75 13.94 -22.81
N ASN A 9 7.73 13.92 -23.66
CA ASN A 9 6.37 14.33 -23.29
C ASN A 9 5.33 13.20 -23.32
N LYS A 10 5.61 12.06 -23.95
CA LYS A 10 4.67 10.94 -23.98
C LYS A 10 4.77 10.13 -22.71
N VAL A 11 3.68 10.04 -21.94
CA VAL A 11 3.71 9.47 -20.60
C VAL A 11 2.52 8.55 -20.35
N VAL A 12 2.73 7.60 -19.44
CA VAL A 12 1.66 6.88 -18.76
C VAL A 12 1.44 7.47 -17.38
N ALA A 13 0.25 7.30 -16.80
CA ALA A 13 -0.04 7.73 -15.44
C ALA A 13 -0.35 6.54 -14.55
N TYR A 14 0.20 6.57 -13.33
CA TYR A 14 -0.06 5.55 -12.32
C TYR A 14 -0.60 6.18 -11.04
N ILE A 15 -1.72 5.65 -10.57
CA ILE A 15 -2.31 6.01 -9.28
C ILE A 15 -2.55 4.76 -8.45
N ARG A 16 -2.47 4.92 -7.13
CA ARG A 16 -2.69 3.80 -6.21
C ARG A 16 -3.45 4.25 -4.99
N LYS A 17 -4.48 3.48 -4.63
CA LYS A 17 -5.19 3.66 -3.37
C LYS A 17 -4.28 3.22 -2.22
N SER A 18 -4.05 4.09 -1.24
CA SER A 18 -3.35 3.67 -0.05
C SER A 18 -4.36 3.07 0.93
N SER A 19 -4.09 1.88 1.47
CA SER A 19 -4.84 1.33 2.60
C SER A 19 -4.77 2.21 3.86
N GLU A 20 -3.85 3.18 3.87
CA GLU A 20 -3.71 4.22 4.90
C GLU A 20 -4.69 5.40 4.74
N ASP A 21 -5.46 5.46 3.65
CA ASP A 21 -6.53 6.46 3.45
C ASP A 21 -7.53 6.50 4.61
N ASN A 22 -7.59 5.44 5.42
CA ASN A 22 -8.45 5.33 6.58
C ASN A 22 -7.78 5.66 7.93
N LYS A 23 -6.44 5.81 8.01
CA LYS A 23 -5.69 5.87 9.28
C LYS A 23 -5.02 7.22 9.61
N GLY A 24 -5.03 8.20 8.72
CA GLY A 24 -4.47 9.55 8.95
C GLY A 24 -5.50 10.62 9.37
N GLY A 25 -5.01 11.79 9.83
CA GLY A 25 -5.82 13.00 10.03
C GLY A 25 -6.38 13.55 8.70
N LYS A 26 -7.33 14.50 8.76
CA LYS A 26 -8.05 15.02 7.57
C LYS A 26 -7.12 15.48 6.43
N GLU A 27 -6.00 16.12 6.75
CA GLU A 27 -5.04 16.62 5.76
C GLU A 27 -4.27 15.48 5.06
N HIS A 28 -3.76 14.51 5.81
CA HIS A 28 -3.12 13.31 5.26
C HIS A 28 -4.07 12.48 4.39
N LYS A 29 -5.37 12.44 4.74
CA LYS A 29 -6.40 11.80 3.90
C LYS A 29 -6.62 12.53 2.58
N GLN A 30 -6.53 13.86 2.56
CA GLN A 30 -6.69 14.63 1.33
C GLN A 30 -5.53 14.39 0.36
N LEU A 31 -4.28 14.47 0.85
CA LEU A 31 -3.07 14.25 0.03
C LEU A 31 -2.95 12.81 -0.49
N ASN A 32 -3.37 11.82 0.30
CA ASN A 32 -3.33 10.42 -0.15
C ASN A 32 -4.54 10.01 -1.01
N SER A 33 -5.58 10.85 -1.07
CA SER A 33 -6.80 10.52 -1.79
C SER A 33 -6.57 10.30 -3.29
N ILE A 34 -7.32 9.36 -3.87
CA ILE A 34 -7.39 9.16 -5.33
C ILE A 34 -7.75 10.47 -6.05
N ARG A 35 -8.61 11.31 -5.45
CA ARG A 35 -8.99 12.61 -6.01
C ARG A 35 -7.79 13.53 -6.18
N TYR A 36 -6.94 13.62 -5.15
CA TYR A 36 -5.70 14.41 -5.23
C TYR A 36 -4.77 13.85 -6.31
N GLN A 37 -4.58 12.53 -6.36
CA GLN A 37 -3.71 11.90 -7.37
C GLN A 37 -4.19 12.17 -8.80
N ARG A 38 -5.50 12.06 -9.06
CA ARG A 38 -6.08 12.37 -10.38
C ARG A 38 -5.95 13.85 -10.74
N ASN A 39 -6.12 14.75 -9.78
CA ASN A 39 -5.93 16.19 -10.02
C ASN A 39 -4.47 16.49 -10.33
N PHE A 40 -3.54 15.92 -9.58
CA PHE A 40 -2.11 16.06 -9.83
C PHE A 40 -1.74 15.59 -11.24
N VAL A 41 -2.22 14.42 -11.68
CA VAL A 41 -1.96 13.94 -13.05
C VAL A 41 -2.43 14.94 -14.09
N LYS A 42 -3.64 15.52 -13.93
CA LYS A 42 -4.16 16.54 -14.84
C LYS A 42 -3.31 17.81 -14.86
N GLU A 43 -2.88 18.27 -13.69
CA GLU A 43 -2.03 19.45 -13.55
C GLU A 43 -0.64 19.21 -14.13
N ALA A 44 -0.04 18.06 -13.88
CA ALA A 44 1.26 17.66 -14.43
C ALA A 44 1.22 17.61 -15.96
N ILE A 45 0.16 17.03 -16.54
CA ILE A 45 -0.07 17.00 -17.99
C ILE A 45 -0.06 18.42 -18.56
N LYS A 46 -0.79 19.35 -17.94
CA LYS A 46 -0.88 20.73 -18.40
C LYS A 46 0.43 21.51 -18.21
N ASN A 47 1.05 21.40 -17.04
CA ASN A 47 2.19 22.22 -16.65
C ASN A 47 3.49 21.80 -17.37
N HIS A 48 3.62 20.51 -17.67
CA HIS A 48 4.79 19.96 -18.35
C HIS A 48 4.55 19.67 -19.84
N ASP A 49 3.37 20.04 -20.37
CA ASP A 49 2.95 19.80 -21.75
C ASP A 49 3.13 18.34 -22.18
N LEU A 50 2.62 17.45 -21.33
CA LEU A 50 2.69 15.99 -21.49
C LEU A 50 1.50 15.47 -22.29
N GLU A 51 1.71 14.36 -22.98
CA GLU A 51 0.69 13.61 -23.69
C GLU A 51 0.47 12.28 -22.96
N LEU A 52 -0.74 12.08 -22.43
CA LEU A 52 -1.11 10.81 -21.82
C LEU A 52 -1.49 9.82 -22.92
N VAL A 53 -0.66 8.80 -23.13
CA VAL A 53 -0.79 7.87 -24.29
C VAL A 53 -1.82 6.76 -24.09
N CYS A 54 -2.28 6.53 -22.85
CA CYS A 54 -3.25 5.50 -22.50
C CYS A 54 -4.09 5.89 -21.29
N PRO A 55 -5.19 5.18 -20.98
CA PRO A 55 -5.89 5.35 -19.71
C PRO A 55 -4.96 5.19 -18.49
N VAL A 56 -5.32 5.84 -17.39
CA VAL A 56 -4.55 5.78 -16.13
C VAL A 56 -4.57 4.36 -15.56
N PHE A 57 -3.41 3.84 -15.18
CA PHE A 57 -3.26 2.57 -14.46
C PHE A 57 -3.59 2.78 -12.98
N GLU A 58 -4.45 1.93 -12.41
CA GLU A 58 -4.97 2.11 -11.05
C GLU A 58 -4.96 0.80 -10.26
N ASP A 59 -4.23 0.79 -9.13
CA ASP A 59 -4.29 -0.32 -8.17
C ASP A 59 -5.03 0.08 -6.89
N ASP A 60 -5.93 -0.80 -6.45
CA ASP A 60 -6.61 -0.73 -5.14
C ASP A 60 -5.87 -1.50 -4.03
N LYS A 61 -4.88 -2.31 -4.40
CA LYS A 61 -4.13 -3.18 -3.48
C LYS A 61 -3.03 -2.41 -2.75
N THR A 62 -2.71 -2.89 -1.55
CA THR A 62 -1.61 -2.36 -0.75
C THR A 62 -0.28 -2.74 -1.40
N GLY A 63 0.65 -1.80 -1.61
CA GLY A 63 1.96 -2.06 -2.23
C GLY A 63 2.98 -2.81 -1.36
N TYR A 64 2.51 -3.61 -0.39
CA TYR A 64 3.36 -4.32 0.58
C TYR A 64 3.99 -5.59 -0.01
N GLU A 65 3.21 -6.35 -0.78
CA GLU A 65 3.67 -7.53 -1.50
C GLU A 65 4.14 -7.14 -2.91
N ALA A 66 5.33 -7.61 -3.28
CA ALA A 66 5.91 -7.38 -4.60
C ALA A 66 5.15 -8.19 -5.66
N PHE A 67 5.06 -7.67 -6.89
CA PHE A 67 4.51 -8.35 -8.06
C PHE A 67 3.00 -8.72 -8.02
N VAL A 68 2.25 -8.32 -6.99
CA VAL A 68 0.79 -8.62 -6.86
C VAL A 68 -0.11 -7.49 -7.42
N ARG A 69 0.52 -6.43 -7.95
CA ARG A 69 -0.13 -5.21 -8.44
C ARG A 69 -0.37 -5.31 -9.94
N ASP A 70 -1.60 -5.68 -10.29
CA ASP A 70 -1.97 -6.05 -11.64
C ASP A 70 -1.78 -4.88 -12.62
N ASP A 71 -2.20 -3.68 -12.24
CA ASP A 71 -2.11 -2.50 -13.11
C ASP A 71 -0.71 -1.90 -13.14
N PHE A 72 0.06 -1.98 -12.04
CA PHE A 72 1.49 -1.66 -12.07
C PHE A 72 2.28 -2.57 -13.02
N ASN A 73 2.05 -3.88 -12.95
CA ASN A 73 2.72 -4.83 -13.83
C ASN A 73 2.31 -4.63 -15.30
N LYS A 74 1.03 -4.36 -15.57
CA LYS A 74 0.55 -4.00 -16.91
C LYS A 74 1.20 -2.71 -17.41
N MET A 75 1.36 -1.70 -16.56
CA MET A 75 2.05 -0.46 -16.91
C MET A 75 3.50 -0.70 -17.30
N LEU A 76 4.26 -1.48 -16.51
CA LEU A 76 5.65 -1.81 -16.83
C LEU A 76 5.76 -2.57 -18.15
N LYS A 77 4.88 -3.55 -18.37
CA LYS A 77 4.80 -4.30 -19.62
C LYS A 77 4.43 -3.39 -20.81
N TYR A 78 3.50 -2.46 -20.63
CA TYR A 78 3.13 -1.50 -21.65
C TYR A 78 4.31 -0.59 -22.04
N LEU A 79 5.08 -0.12 -21.05
CA LEU A 79 6.28 0.68 -21.27
C LEU A 79 7.35 -0.09 -22.07
N GLU A 80 7.53 -1.38 -21.77
CA GLU A 80 8.44 -2.26 -22.48
C GLU A 80 7.99 -2.53 -23.92
N GLU A 81 6.71 -2.82 -24.14
CA GLU A 81 6.14 -3.06 -25.48
C GLU A 81 6.16 -1.82 -26.38
N HIS A 82 6.16 -0.62 -25.78
CA HIS A 82 6.15 0.67 -26.49
C HIS A 82 7.46 1.44 -26.27
N GLU A 83 8.58 0.73 -26.12
CA GLU A 83 9.89 1.33 -25.95
C GLU A 83 10.20 2.29 -27.11
N GLY A 84 10.63 3.51 -26.76
CA GLY A 84 10.92 4.56 -27.75
C GLY A 84 9.69 5.40 -28.15
N GLU A 85 8.47 4.90 -27.91
CA GLU A 85 7.23 5.65 -28.12
C GLU A 85 6.72 6.32 -26.85
N VAL A 86 6.96 5.71 -25.69
CA VAL A 86 6.64 6.28 -24.38
C VAL A 86 7.93 6.69 -23.67
N ASP A 87 7.91 7.87 -23.06
CA ASP A 87 9.09 8.47 -22.45
C ASP A 87 9.12 8.35 -20.93
N GLY A 88 7.97 8.19 -20.27
CA GLY A 88 7.96 8.24 -18.83
C GLY A 88 6.63 7.97 -18.14
N ILE A 89 6.67 8.16 -16.83
CA ILE A 89 5.56 7.91 -15.91
C ILE A 89 5.20 9.20 -15.17
N VAL A 90 3.91 9.45 -14.96
CA VAL A 90 3.39 10.49 -14.06
C VAL A 90 2.76 9.83 -12.85
N CYS A 91 3.19 10.22 -11.65
CA CYS A 91 2.61 9.77 -10.39
C CYS A 91 2.85 10.83 -9.31
N THR A 92 2.08 10.88 -8.23
CA THR A 92 2.28 11.92 -7.20
C THR A 92 3.62 11.81 -6.47
N GLU A 93 4.06 10.59 -6.18
CA GLU A 93 5.25 10.27 -5.38
C GLU A 93 5.83 8.93 -5.83
N ILE A 94 7.15 8.76 -5.72
CA ILE A 94 7.85 7.49 -6.01
C ILE A 94 7.31 6.33 -5.15
N SER A 95 6.87 6.62 -3.92
CA SER A 95 6.21 5.67 -3.02
C SER A 95 4.91 5.05 -3.59
N ARG A 96 4.31 5.67 -4.63
CA ARG A 96 3.19 5.09 -5.38
C ARG A 96 3.68 3.96 -6.27
N LEU A 97 4.79 4.16 -6.97
CA LEU A 97 5.36 3.19 -7.90
C LEU A 97 5.94 1.97 -7.20
N ALA A 98 6.63 2.11 -6.06
CA ALA A 98 7.03 0.95 -5.26
C ALA A 98 7.21 1.29 -3.77
N ARG A 99 6.90 0.31 -2.90
CA ARG A 99 7.19 0.34 -1.45
C ARG A 99 8.00 -0.87 -0.97
N ASN A 100 8.50 -1.68 -1.91
CA ASN A 100 9.29 -2.87 -1.68
C ASN A 100 10.47 -2.91 -2.67
N PHE A 101 11.52 -3.65 -2.32
CA PHE A 101 12.74 -3.72 -3.13
C PHE A 101 12.54 -4.48 -4.46
N GLY A 102 11.57 -5.38 -4.55
CA GLY A 102 11.30 -6.13 -5.79
C GLY A 102 10.79 -5.20 -6.90
N ASP A 103 9.67 -4.52 -6.62
CA ASP A 103 9.07 -3.56 -7.56
C ASP A 103 9.98 -2.34 -7.76
N GLY A 104 10.69 -1.90 -6.71
CA GLY A 104 11.63 -0.79 -6.81
C GLY A 104 12.85 -1.13 -7.66
N GLY A 105 13.36 -2.37 -7.55
CA GLY A 105 14.43 -2.89 -8.39
C GLY A 105 14.04 -2.99 -9.86
N LEU A 106 12.82 -3.47 -10.15
CA LEU A 106 12.26 -3.45 -11.51
C LEU A 106 12.20 -2.03 -12.08
N LEU A 107 11.67 -1.07 -11.31
CA LEU A 107 11.58 0.31 -11.77
C LEU A 107 12.96 0.89 -12.09
N LEU A 108 13.95 0.68 -11.20
CA LEU A 108 15.33 1.11 -11.42
C LEU A 108 15.95 0.45 -12.64
N TRP A 109 15.69 -0.84 -12.86
CA TRP A 109 16.16 -1.56 -14.03
C TRP A 109 15.59 -0.95 -15.33
N TYR A 110 14.29 -0.65 -15.38
CA TYR A 110 13.67 0.03 -16.53
C TYR A 110 14.18 1.47 -16.74
N MET A 111 14.56 2.17 -15.66
CA MET A 111 15.25 3.46 -15.79
C MET A 111 16.66 3.31 -16.37
N GLN A 112 17.39 2.27 -15.97
CA GLN A 112 18.74 1.98 -16.45
C GLN A 112 18.78 1.50 -17.89
N SER A 113 17.77 0.74 -18.32
CA SER A 113 17.65 0.27 -19.71
C SER A 113 17.23 1.37 -20.68
N GLY A 114 16.73 2.51 -20.19
CA GLY A 114 16.26 3.63 -21.01
C GLY A 114 14.80 3.51 -21.45
N VAL A 115 14.09 2.46 -21.01
CA VAL A 115 12.64 2.29 -21.21
C VAL A 115 11.88 3.41 -20.48
N ILE A 116 12.27 3.72 -19.24
CA ILE A 116 11.75 4.86 -18.49
C ILE A 116 12.80 5.96 -18.49
N LYS A 117 12.57 7.01 -19.29
CA LYS A 117 13.49 8.15 -19.37
C LYS A 117 13.20 9.19 -18.30
N ARG A 118 11.92 9.33 -17.92
CA ARG A 118 11.47 10.28 -16.90
C ARG A 118 10.36 9.76 -15.99
N ILE A 119 10.40 10.19 -14.74
CA ILE A 119 9.30 10.04 -13.80
C ILE A 119 8.94 11.42 -13.25
N TYR A 120 7.74 11.88 -13.59
CA TYR A 120 7.19 13.16 -13.14
C TYR A 120 6.46 12.95 -11.81
N THR A 121 6.92 13.65 -10.77
CA THR A 121 6.29 13.65 -9.45
C THR A 121 5.98 15.06 -8.96
N ALA A 122 5.24 15.17 -7.86
CA ALA A 122 4.84 16.47 -7.31
C ALA A 122 6.03 17.32 -6.83
N THR A 123 7.11 16.67 -6.41
CA THR A 123 8.28 17.35 -5.83
C THR A 123 9.43 17.48 -6.83
N LYS A 124 9.64 16.45 -7.66
CA LYS A 124 10.78 16.36 -8.56
C LYS A 124 10.46 15.55 -9.81
N THR A 125 11.07 15.90 -10.92
CA THR A 125 11.16 15.00 -12.08
C THR A 125 12.46 14.22 -11.99
N PHE A 126 12.36 12.88 -11.96
CA PHE A 126 13.52 12.00 -11.98
C PHE A 126 13.86 11.63 -13.41
N THR A 127 15.14 11.68 -13.75
CA THR A 127 15.70 11.33 -15.06
C THR A 127 16.43 9.98 -14.99
N ASP A 128 16.94 9.54 -16.13
CA ASP A 128 17.84 8.39 -16.28
C ASP A 128 19.26 8.67 -15.75
N SER A 129 19.55 9.86 -15.21
CA SER A 129 20.86 10.17 -14.63
C SER A 129 21.17 9.29 -13.40
N SER A 130 22.45 8.97 -13.21
CA SER A 130 22.93 8.16 -12.09
C SER A 130 22.55 8.74 -10.72
N SER A 131 22.53 10.08 -10.59
CA SER A 131 22.12 10.77 -9.37
C SER A 131 20.63 10.57 -9.09
N ASP A 132 19.77 10.69 -10.11
CA ASP A 132 18.32 10.51 -9.93
C ASP A 132 17.97 9.04 -9.66
N GLN A 133 18.62 8.09 -10.31
CA GLN A 133 18.46 6.66 -10.01
C GLN A 133 18.85 6.35 -8.57
N LEU A 134 19.96 6.91 -8.06
CA LEU A 134 20.35 6.77 -6.66
C LEU A 134 19.29 7.36 -5.71
N MET A 135 18.75 8.54 -6.05
CA MET A 135 17.69 9.16 -5.25
C MET A 135 16.42 8.30 -5.20
N VAL A 136 16.00 7.74 -6.34
CA VAL A 136 14.88 6.79 -6.41
C VAL A 136 15.13 5.57 -5.51
N ALA A 137 16.34 5.00 -5.54
CA ALA A 137 16.72 3.88 -4.70
C ALA A 137 16.67 4.23 -3.19
N ILE A 138 17.15 5.42 -2.81
CA ILE A 138 17.10 5.91 -1.43
C ILE A 138 15.64 6.09 -0.99
N GLU A 139 14.78 6.70 -1.81
CA GLU A 139 13.37 6.89 -1.49
C GLU A 139 12.64 5.56 -1.29
N PHE A 140 12.98 4.52 -2.07
CA PHE A 140 12.46 3.17 -1.85
C PHE A 140 12.93 2.57 -0.53
N ALA A 141 14.22 2.68 -0.22
CA ALA A 141 14.76 2.18 1.05
C ALA A 141 14.09 2.87 2.25
N MET A 142 13.91 4.19 2.19
CA MET A 142 13.22 4.97 3.22
C MET A 142 11.75 4.56 3.35
N SER A 143 11.05 4.41 2.23
CA SER A 143 9.64 3.98 2.21
C SER A 143 9.46 2.60 2.82
N LYS A 144 10.34 1.65 2.47
CA LYS A 144 10.32 0.29 3.01
C LYS A 144 10.59 0.27 4.51
N LYS A 145 11.62 0.99 4.97
CA LYS A 145 11.94 1.13 6.39
C LYS A 145 10.74 1.69 7.19
N SER A 146 10.13 2.77 6.70
CA SER A 146 8.97 3.38 7.36
C SER A 146 7.78 2.41 7.48
N SER A 147 7.51 1.65 6.42
CA SER A 147 6.47 0.62 6.43
C SER A 147 6.76 -0.48 7.44
N ASP A 148 8.01 -0.96 7.50
CA ASP A 148 8.41 -2.03 8.41
C ASP A 148 8.38 -1.58 9.88
N GLU A 149 8.85 -0.37 10.17
CA GLU A 149 8.76 0.23 11.50
C GLU A 149 7.31 0.40 11.97
N THR A 150 6.41 0.81 11.07
CA THR A 150 4.98 0.94 11.38
C THR A 150 4.36 -0.42 11.70
N GLY A 151 4.71 -1.46 10.93
CA GLY A 151 4.30 -2.83 11.19
C GLY A 151 4.82 -3.34 12.54
N TYR A 152 6.10 -3.12 12.83
CA TYR A 152 6.74 -3.49 14.09
C TYR A 152 6.06 -2.82 15.28
N ARG A 153 5.90 -1.48 15.24
CA ARG A 153 5.24 -0.70 16.31
C ARG A 153 3.81 -1.15 16.56
N THR A 154 3.07 -1.47 15.49
CA THR A 154 1.70 -2.00 15.61
C THR A 154 1.69 -3.34 16.34
N ARG A 155 2.57 -4.28 15.95
CA ARG A 155 2.67 -5.60 16.57
C ARG A 155 3.09 -5.51 18.05
N GLU A 156 4.10 -4.71 18.35
CA GLU A 156 4.56 -4.50 19.74
C GLU A 156 3.49 -3.79 20.59
N GLY A 157 2.77 -2.82 20.01
CA GLY A 157 1.62 -2.19 20.66
C GLY A 157 0.50 -3.19 20.98
N MET A 158 0.20 -4.10 20.05
CA MET A 158 -0.79 -5.16 20.27
C MET A 158 -0.33 -6.17 21.33
N LYS A 159 0.94 -6.59 21.32
CA LYS A 159 1.52 -7.46 22.35
C LYS A 159 1.47 -6.82 23.73
N THR A 160 1.86 -5.55 23.83
CA THR A 160 1.85 -4.80 25.08
C THR A 160 0.44 -4.68 25.63
N LYS A 161 -0.53 -4.31 24.78
CA LYS A 161 -1.95 -4.31 25.15
C LYS A 161 -2.40 -5.68 25.64
N ALA A 162 -2.02 -6.75 24.95
CA ALA A 162 -2.42 -8.10 25.35
C ALA A 162 -1.86 -8.50 26.73
N ARG A 163 -0.60 -8.15 27.02
CA ARG A 163 0.02 -8.36 28.35
C ARG A 163 -0.71 -7.58 29.45
N ILE A 164 -1.07 -6.33 29.20
CA ILE A 164 -1.77 -5.48 30.18
C ILE A 164 -3.21 -5.96 30.43
N MET A 165 -3.91 -6.38 29.38
CA MET A 165 -5.32 -6.78 29.48
C MET A 165 -5.51 -8.25 29.89
N GLY A 166 -4.49 -9.10 29.73
CA GLY A 166 -4.57 -10.55 29.97
C GLY A 166 -5.26 -11.33 28.85
N HIS A 167 -5.54 -10.70 27.71
CA HIS A 167 -6.16 -11.32 26.53
C HIS A 167 -5.68 -10.65 25.24
N PRO A 168 -5.82 -11.28 24.06
CA PRO A 168 -5.42 -10.68 22.78
C PRO A 168 -6.10 -9.32 22.52
N ALA A 169 -5.38 -8.38 21.92
CA ALA A 169 -5.87 -7.04 21.56
C ALA A 169 -6.80 -7.08 20.33
N ARG A 170 -7.93 -7.77 20.45
CA ARG A 170 -8.98 -7.95 19.44
C ARG A 170 -10.37 -7.98 20.11
N PRO A 171 -11.48 -7.92 19.33
CA PRO A 171 -12.82 -8.12 19.88
C PRO A 171 -12.96 -9.43 20.64
N ALA A 172 -13.84 -9.47 21.65
CA ALA A 172 -14.11 -10.68 22.41
C ALA A 172 -14.56 -11.83 21.48
N ILE A 173 -14.08 -13.04 21.79
CA ILE A 173 -14.51 -14.27 21.13
C ILE A 173 -15.86 -14.72 21.70
N LEU A 174 -16.54 -15.63 21.00
CA LEU A 174 -17.78 -16.25 21.48
C LEU A 174 -17.62 -16.81 22.91
N GLY A 175 -18.63 -16.62 23.76
CA GLY A 175 -18.57 -16.97 25.19
C GLY A 175 -18.00 -15.85 26.09
N TYR A 176 -17.44 -14.80 25.49
CA TYR A 176 -16.95 -13.62 26.20
C TYR A 176 -17.57 -12.35 25.62
N MET A 177 -17.77 -11.37 26.49
CA MET A 177 -18.17 -10.02 26.10
C MET A 177 -17.13 -8.99 26.54
N THR A 178 -17.18 -7.82 25.92
CA THR A 178 -16.22 -6.75 26.20
C THR A 178 -16.85 -5.70 27.12
N ARG A 179 -16.29 -5.48 28.33
CA ARG A 179 -16.82 -4.51 29.31
C ARG A 179 -15.74 -3.55 29.80
N GLY A 180 -16.13 -2.31 30.11
CA GLY A 180 -15.25 -1.26 30.63
C GLY A 180 -15.17 -0.01 29.73
N PRO A 181 -14.44 1.02 30.17
CA PRO A 181 -14.37 2.29 29.44
C PRO A 181 -13.58 2.15 28.14
N VAL A 182 -13.86 3.02 27.18
CA VAL A 182 -13.17 3.07 25.88
C VAL A 182 -11.65 3.10 26.11
N GLY A 183 -10.93 2.19 25.45
CA GLY A 183 -9.46 2.06 25.57
C GLY A 183 -8.96 1.20 26.74
N ARG A 184 -9.81 0.80 27.70
CA ARG A 184 -9.47 -0.15 28.79
C ARG A 184 -10.50 -1.27 28.95
N LYS A 185 -11.16 -1.59 27.85
CA LYS A 185 -12.11 -2.68 27.72
C LYS A 185 -11.42 -4.02 28.03
N LYS A 186 -12.04 -4.85 28.87
CA LYS A 186 -11.58 -6.19 29.22
C LYS A 186 -12.58 -7.24 28.77
N TRP A 187 -12.10 -8.43 28.45
CA TRP A 187 -12.97 -9.59 28.23
C TRP A 187 -13.49 -10.10 29.58
N ILE A 188 -14.79 -10.26 29.67
CA ILE A 188 -15.49 -10.93 30.77
C ILE A 188 -16.34 -12.05 30.19
N ILE A 189 -16.67 -13.07 30.99
CA ILE A 189 -17.56 -14.15 30.55
C ILE A 189 -18.93 -13.55 30.23
N ASP A 190 -19.46 -13.87 29.05
CA ASP A 190 -20.83 -13.50 28.68
C ASP A 190 -21.81 -14.40 29.46
N PRO A 191 -22.74 -13.84 30.24
CA PRO A 191 -23.70 -14.63 31.01
C PRO A 191 -24.62 -15.51 30.16
N GLU A 192 -24.87 -15.15 28.90
CA GLU A 192 -25.75 -15.90 27.99
C GLU A 192 -24.95 -16.95 27.20
N THR A 193 -23.90 -16.51 26.49
CA THR A 193 -23.14 -17.41 25.60
C THR A 193 -22.03 -18.19 26.31
N GLY A 194 -21.51 -17.69 27.43
CA GLY A 194 -20.43 -18.32 28.18
C GLY A 194 -20.76 -19.74 28.70
N PRO A 195 -21.92 -19.95 29.35
CA PRO A 195 -22.36 -21.28 29.77
C PRO A 195 -22.52 -22.26 28.60
N LEU A 196 -23.03 -21.80 27.45
CA LEU A 196 -23.23 -22.63 26.26
C LEU A 196 -21.89 -23.11 25.69
N VAL A 197 -20.92 -22.20 25.54
CA VAL A 197 -19.57 -22.56 25.08
C VAL A 197 -18.94 -23.58 26.02
N LYS A 198 -19.08 -23.40 27.34
CA LYS A 198 -18.58 -24.35 28.34
C LYS A 198 -19.21 -25.73 28.17
N GLN A 199 -20.54 -25.82 28.03
CA GLN A 199 -21.26 -27.08 27.82
C GLN A 199 -20.79 -27.81 26.56
N VAL A 200 -20.60 -27.10 25.46
CA VAL A 200 -20.09 -27.66 24.19
C VAL A 200 -18.72 -28.33 24.39
N PHE A 201 -17.79 -27.66 25.08
CA PHE A 201 -16.47 -28.24 25.35
C PHE A 201 -16.52 -29.42 26.33
N GLU A 202 -17.40 -29.39 27.34
CA GLU A 202 -17.60 -30.50 28.29
C GLU A 202 -18.18 -31.74 27.59
N GLN A 203 -19.18 -31.55 26.73
CA GLN A 203 -19.78 -32.63 25.93
C GLN A 203 -18.77 -33.25 24.97
N PHE A 204 -17.97 -32.42 24.29
CA PHE A 204 -16.91 -32.91 23.41
C PHE A 204 -15.85 -33.69 24.20
N ALA A 205 -15.42 -33.19 25.36
CA ALA A 205 -14.43 -33.85 26.21
C ALA A 205 -14.91 -35.21 26.75
N SER A 206 -16.22 -35.40 26.91
CA SER A 206 -16.79 -36.69 27.35
C SER A 206 -16.54 -37.84 26.37
N SER A 207 -16.17 -37.56 25.12
CA SER A 207 -16.01 -38.54 24.03
C SER A 207 -17.29 -39.32 23.67
N ILE A 208 -18.44 -38.94 24.25
CA ILE A 208 -19.75 -39.55 23.98
C ILE A 208 -20.37 -38.97 22.69
N TYR A 209 -20.05 -37.70 22.39
CA TYR A 209 -20.60 -36.97 21.25
C TYR A 209 -19.49 -36.69 20.23
N THR A 210 -19.76 -36.97 18.95
CA THR A 210 -18.92 -36.54 17.82
C THR A 210 -19.21 -35.08 17.46
N PHE A 211 -18.55 -34.51 16.45
CA PHE A 211 -18.72 -33.09 16.09
C PHE A 211 -20.14 -32.73 15.60
N ASN A 212 -20.86 -33.65 14.95
CA ASN A 212 -22.17 -33.39 14.33
C ASN A 212 -23.36 -33.23 15.30
N PRO A 213 -23.48 -33.97 16.42
CA PRO A 213 -24.60 -33.83 17.34
C PRO A 213 -24.53 -32.61 18.29
N ILE A 214 -23.41 -31.88 18.31
CA ILE A 214 -23.13 -30.80 19.27
C ILE A 214 -23.46 -29.40 18.70
N LEU A 215 -23.61 -29.28 17.38
CA LEU A 215 -23.99 -28.05 16.66
C LEU A 215 -25.50 -27.96 16.46
#